data_AF-A0A2H0B4J5-F1
#
_entry.id   AF-A0A2H0B4J5-F1
#
_cell.length_a   1.000
_cell.length_b   1.000
_cell.length_c   1.000
_cell.angle_alpha   90.00
_cell.angle_beta   90.00
_cell.angle_gamma   90.00
#
_symmetry.space_group_name_H-M   'P 1'
#
loop_
_entity.id
_entity.type
_entity.pdbx_description
1 polymer ?
#
loop_
_entity_poly.entity_id
_entity_poly.type
_entity_poly.pdbx_seq_one_letter_code
_entity_poly.pdbx_strand_id
1 'polypeptide(L)'
;MINKETRNTIKGYLEGFIQGMIEEATDNGFDPKQLRPIRDASKKGDLKPFHESLLPDGLLKITEFERSFSTKLGTTFEECARLIAKTVHKNAERGYRVRGVVTAKAIKRIEEITSKIGSGGMKSKYPDFVEEIIELSKNGSGIERVSIADLYIETKSGEEWFFEIKSPKPNKGQCLEATGRLLQIQAITHNKFPKAKAFYATAYNPYGVKKRNIQTQFYFKLYGFG
;
A
#
# COMPACT_ATOMS: atom_id res chain seq x y z
N MET A 1 5.13 9.87 20.71
CA MET A 1 3.66 9.72 20.77
C MET A 1 3.04 10.72 19.82
N ILE A 2 1.95 10.37 19.14
CA ILE A 2 1.20 11.30 18.29
C ILE A 2 0.57 12.37 19.18
N ASN A 3 0.72 13.64 18.83
CA ASN A 3 0.16 14.75 19.62
C ASN A 3 -1.39 14.78 19.53
N LYS A 4 -2.04 15.50 20.45
CA LYS A 4 -3.52 15.54 20.56
C LYS A 4 -4.17 16.07 19.28
N GLU A 5 -3.60 17.12 18.69
CA GLU A 5 -4.10 17.72 17.46
C GLU A 5 -4.11 16.72 16.30
N THR A 6 -3.00 16.03 16.07
CA THR A 6 -2.87 15.03 15.01
C THR A 6 -3.82 13.85 15.24
N ARG A 7 -4.00 13.44 16.50
CA ARG A 7 -4.99 12.41 16.83
C ARG A 7 -6.40 12.84 16.46
N ASN A 8 -6.78 14.09 16.76
CA ASN A 8 -8.07 14.64 16.38
C ASN A 8 -8.25 14.73 14.87
N THR A 9 -7.21 15.14 14.14
CA THR A 9 -7.23 15.18 12.66
C THR A 9 -7.43 13.80 12.07
N ILE A 10 -6.70 12.78 12.54
CA ILE A 10 -6.87 11.40 12.07
C ILE A 10 -8.26 10.88 12.45
N LYS A 11 -8.74 11.17 13.66
CA LYS A 11 -10.08 10.77 14.10
C LYS A 11 -11.16 11.36 13.17
N GLY A 12 -11.11 12.67 12.91
CA GLY A 12 -12.07 13.32 12.00
C GLY A 12 -12.01 12.77 10.58
N TYR A 13 -10.81 12.47 10.07
CA TYR A 13 -10.65 11.80 8.77
C TYR A 13 -11.31 10.41 8.75
N LEU A 14 -11.09 9.60 9.79
CA LEU A 14 -11.68 8.27 9.90
C LEU A 14 -13.20 8.31 10.08
N GLU A 15 -13.72 9.28 10.84
CA GLU A 15 -15.16 9.51 11.01
C GLU A 15 -15.80 9.89 9.67
N GLY A 16 -15.20 10.83 8.92
CA GLY A 16 -15.68 11.20 7.59
C GLY A 16 -15.59 10.04 6.58
N PHE A 17 -14.53 9.24 6.65
CA PHE A 17 -14.39 8.04 5.83
C PHE A 17 -15.52 7.03 6.10
N ILE A 18 -15.76 6.70 7.36
CA ILE A 18 -16.84 5.76 7.75
C ILE A 18 -18.21 6.34 7.37
N GLN A 19 -18.44 7.63 7.64
CA GLN A 19 -19.70 8.29 7.30
C GLN A 19 -19.98 8.23 5.80
N GLY A 20 -19.01 8.57 4.95
CA GLY A 20 -19.17 8.48 3.50
C GLY A 20 -19.41 7.05 3.00
N MET A 21 -18.81 6.05 3.65
CA MET A 21 -19.09 4.64 3.36
C MET A 21 -20.50 4.22 3.76
N ILE A 22 -21.00 4.70 4.91
CA ILE A 22 -22.37 4.43 5.36
C ILE A 22 -23.35 5.08 4.41
N GLU A 23 -23.16 6.35 4.05
CA GLU A 23 -24.02 7.09 3.11
C GLU A 23 -24.12 6.38 1.76
N GLU A 24 -22.98 5.98 1.17
CA GLU A 24 -22.94 5.20 -0.06
C GLU A 24 -23.69 3.86 0.07
N ALA A 25 -23.66 3.22 1.24
CA ALA A 25 -24.36 1.97 1.47
C ALA A 25 -25.87 2.16 1.70
N THR A 26 -26.27 3.24 2.39
CA THR A 26 -27.66 3.54 2.74
C THR A 26 -28.44 4.11 1.56
N ASP A 27 -27.80 4.90 0.69
CA ASP A 27 -28.41 5.44 -0.54
C ASP A 27 -28.83 4.34 -1.52
N ASN A 28 -28.31 3.12 -1.35
CA ASN A 28 -28.67 1.94 -2.13
C ASN A 28 -29.84 1.13 -1.54
N GLY A 29 -30.62 1.70 -0.61
CA GLY A 29 -31.79 1.04 -0.02
C GLY A 29 -31.38 -0.19 0.79
N PHE A 30 -30.51 0.00 1.78
CA PHE A 30 -30.11 -1.08 2.70
C PHE A 30 -31.29 -1.46 3.61
N ASP A 31 -32.08 -2.44 3.16
CA ASP A 31 -32.99 -3.19 4.02
C ASP A 31 -32.43 -4.61 4.21
N PRO A 32 -31.88 -4.95 5.39
CA PRO A 32 -31.31 -6.27 5.64
C PRO A 32 -32.34 -7.40 5.60
N LYS A 33 -33.64 -7.08 5.49
CA LYS A 33 -34.76 -8.05 5.47
C LYS A 33 -35.33 -8.31 4.07
N GLN A 34 -34.92 -7.56 3.05
CA GLN A 34 -35.44 -7.76 1.68
C GLN A 34 -34.64 -8.81 0.90
N LEU A 35 -35.30 -9.44 -0.08
CA LEU A 35 -34.67 -10.31 -1.08
C LEU A 35 -34.22 -9.47 -2.28
N ARG A 36 -33.18 -9.93 -2.97
CA ARG A 36 -32.56 -9.17 -4.06
C ARG A 36 -33.51 -9.37 -5.23
N PRO A 37 -33.97 -8.30 -5.91
CA PRO A 37 -34.76 -8.48 -7.12
C PRO A 37 -33.98 -9.36 -8.09
N ILE A 38 -34.66 -10.29 -8.76
CA ILE A 38 -34.03 -11.08 -9.82
C ILE A 38 -33.58 -10.10 -10.91
N ARG A 39 -32.31 -10.21 -11.29
CA ARG A 39 -31.70 -9.36 -12.31
C ARG A 39 -31.26 -10.22 -13.47
N ASP A 40 -31.81 -9.97 -14.66
CA ASP A 40 -31.48 -10.75 -15.86
C ASP A 40 -30.12 -10.35 -16.47
N ALA A 41 -29.73 -9.08 -16.33
CA ALA A 41 -28.50 -8.54 -16.89
C ALA A 41 -27.92 -7.40 -16.05
N SER A 42 -26.60 -7.20 -16.15
CA SER A 42 -25.93 -6.01 -15.63
C SER A 42 -24.93 -5.47 -16.64
N LYS A 43 -25.01 -4.15 -16.88
CA LYS A 43 -24.01 -3.41 -17.67
C LYS A 43 -22.69 -3.19 -16.91
N LYS A 44 -22.70 -3.28 -15.58
CA LYS A 44 -21.53 -3.06 -14.71
C LYS A 44 -20.78 -4.35 -14.37
N GLY A 45 -21.32 -5.52 -14.74
CA GLY A 45 -20.72 -6.81 -14.42
C GLY A 45 -20.80 -7.18 -12.93
N ASP A 46 -21.78 -6.64 -12.20
CA ASP A 46 -21.99 -6.86 -10.76
C ASP A 46 -23.03 -7.95 -10.45
N LEU A 47 -23.49 -8.70 -11.46
CA LEU A 47 -24.30 -9.90 -11.26
C LEU A 47 -23.45 -11.01 -10.64
N LYS A 48 -23.99 -11.67 -9.62
CA LYS A 48 -23.36 -12.83 -8.98
C LYS A 48 -24.34 -14.01 -8.91
N PRO A 49 -24.74 -14.60 -10.07
CA PRO A 49 -25.87 -15.54 -10.12
C PRO A 49 -25.76 -16.69 -9.12
N PHE A 50 -24.57 -17.28 -8.97
CA PHE A 50 -24.34 -18.35 -7.99
C PHE A 50 -24.54 -17.90 -6.53
N HIS A 51 -24.08 -16.70 -6.17
CA HIS A 51 -24.21 -16.18 -4.81
C HIS A 51 -25.64 -15.71 -4.53
N GLU A 52 -26.30 -15.12 -5.53
CA GLU A 52 -27.69 -14.68 -5.49
C GLU A 52 -28.69 -15.83 -5.34
N SER A 53 -28.36 -17.02 -5.85
CA SER A 53 -29.14 -18.24 -5.63
C SER A 53 -28.95 -18.87 -4.25
N LEU A 54 -27.86 -18.53 -3.52
CA LEU A 54 -27.50 -19.15 -2.24
C LEU A 54 -27.77 -18.27 -1.02
N LEU A 55 -27.67 -16.95 -1.17
CA LEU A 55 -27.66 -16.00 -0.04
C LEU A 55 -28.78 -14.96 -0.18
N PRO A 56 -29.45 -14.57 0.92
CA PRO A 56 -30.38 -13.43 0.92
C PRO A 56 -29.70 -12.11 0.55
N ASP A 57 -30.44 -11.12 0.05
CA ASP A 57 -29.89 -9.80 -0.36
C ASP A 57 -29.17 -9.09 0.77
N GLY A 58 -29.76 -9.10 1.97
CA GLY A 58 -29.17 -8.45 3.12
C GLY A 58 -27.75 -8.96 3.39
N LEU A 59 -27.54 -10.27 3.25
CA LEU A 59 -26.21 -10.86 3.41
C LEU A 59 -25.27 -10.49 2.25
N LEU A 60 -25.77 -10.48 1.01
CA LEU A 60 -24.98 -10.05 -0.15
C LEU A 60 -24.54 -8.59 -0.03
N LYS A 61 -25.43 -7.68 0.35
CA LYS A 61 -25.14 -6.25 0.58
C LYS A 61 -24.13 -6.06 1.71
N ILE A 62 -24.23 -6.82 2.80
CA ILE A 62 -23.22 -6.79 3.89
C ILE A 62 -21.86 -7.24 3.36
N THR A 63 -21.79 -8.32 2.58
CA THR A 63 -20.50 -8.79 2.02
C THR A 63 -19.91 -7.81 1.01
N GLU A 64 -20.76 -7.10 0.26
CA GLU A 64 -20.36 -6.05 -0.67
C GLU A 64 -19.83 -4.82 0.08
N PHE A 65 -20.50 -4.43 1.16
CA PHE A 65 -20.06 -3.36 2.06
C PHE A 65 -18.71 -3.71 2.70
N GLU A 66 -18.55 -4.90 3.28
CA GLU A 66 -17.29 -5.34 3.89
C GLU A 66 -16.15 -5.33 2.88
N ARG A 67 -16.38 -5.85 1.66
CA ARG A 67 -15.36 -5.84 0.60
C ARG A 67 -14.99 -4.42 0.19
N SER A 68 -15.98 -3.53 0.04
CA SER A 68 -15.76 -2.11 -0.25
C SER A 68 -14.94 -1.45 0.85
N PHE A 69 -15.30 -1.70 2.11
CA PHE A 69 -14.60 -1.21 3.29
C PHE A 69 -13.15 -1.67 3.28
N SER A 70 -12.91 -2.97 3.20
CA SER A 70 -11.58 -3.56 3.18
C SER A 70 -10.71 -3.05 2.03
N THR A 71 -11.31 -2.78 0.86
CA THR A 71 -10.60 -2.22 -0.31
C THR A 71 -10.21 -0.76 -0.08
N LYS A 72 -11.14 0.08 0.39
CA LYS A 72 -10.90 1.51 0.64
C LYS A 72 -10.08 1.75 1.92
N LEU A 73 -9.99 0.78 2.82
CA LEU A 73 -9.18 0.87 4.03
C LEU A 73 -7.68 0.98 3.72
N GLY A 74 -7.21 0.44 2.60
CA GLY A 74 -5.81 0.56 2.15
C GLY A 74 -5.36 2.02 2.03
N THR A 75 -6.11 2.83 1.28
CA THR A 75 -5.81 4.26 1.09
C THR A 75 -5.96 5.06 2.38
N THR A 76 -6.83 4.61 3.29
CA THR A 76 -7.02 5.18 4.63
C THR A 76 -5.77 5.01 5.49
N PHE A 77 -5.11 3.84 5.42
CA PHE A 77 -3.83 3.61 6.13
C PHE A 77 -2.72 4.54 5.62
N GLU A 78 -2.62 4.71 4.31
CA GLU A 78 -1.65 5.63 3.71
C GLU A 78 -1.87 7.05 4.22
N GLU A 79 -3.12 7.50 4.32
CA GLU A 79 -3.45 8.87 4.72
C GLU A 79 -3.13 9.10 6.20
N CYS A 80 -3.43 8.12 7.04
CA CYS A 80 -3.03 8.15 8.44
C CYS A 80 -1.50 8.21 8.57
N ALA A 81 -0.76 7.41 7.80
CA ALA A 81 0.71 7.44 7.80
C ALA A 81 1.25 8.81 7.35
N ARG A 82 0.65 9.41 6.32
CA ARG A 82 0.98 10.77 5.85
C ARG A 82 0.76 11.82 6.93
N LEU A 83 -0.41 11.81 7.59
CA LEU A 83 -0.74 12.75 8.66
C LEU A 83 0.25 12.64 9.83
N ILE A 84 0.62 11.41 10.21
CA ILE A 84 1.62 11.17 11.26
C ILE A 84 2.99 11.68 10.82
N ALA A 85 3.43 11.36 9.61
CA ALA A 85 4.74 11.74 9.09
C ALA A 85 4.93 13.26 9.05
N LYS A 86 3.89 14.03 8.66
CA LYS A 86 3.94 15.51 8.64
C LYS A 86 4.22 16.15 10.00
N THR A 87 3.98 15.45 11.10
CA THR A 87 4.27 15.99 12.45
C THR A 87 5.76 15.98 12.80
N VAL A 88 6.54 15.11 12.17
CA VAL A 88 7.94 14.85 12.52
C VAL A 88 8.89 15.28 11.40
N HIS A 89 8.49 15.04 10.15
CA HIS A 89 9.33 15.20 8.97
C HIS A 89 9.05 16.52 8.25
N LYS A 90 9.91 16.87 7.28
CA LYS A 90 9.81 18.12 6.53
C LYS A 90 8.62 18.07 5.57
N ASN A 91 8.45 16.95 4.87
CA ASN A 91 7.34 16.74 3.94
C ASN A 91 6.84 15.30 4.00
N ALA A 92 5.57 15.09 3.66
CA ALA A 92 5.00 13.77 3.42
C ALA A 92 3.82 13.82 2.44
N GLU A 93 3.85 12.94 1.44
CA GLU A 93 2.91 12.92 0.31
C GLU A 93 2.48 11.49 -0.01
N ARG A 94 1.20 11.30 -0.37
CA ARG A 94 0.69 10.01 -0.86
C ARG A 94 0.77 9.93 -2.37
N GLY A 95 0.85 8.71 -2.90
CA GLY A 95 0.82 8.47 -4.34
C GLY A 95 1.91 9.23 -5.10
N TYR A 96 3.08 9.38 -4.47
CA TYR A 96 4.15 10.23 -4.97
C TYR A 96 4.79 9.61 -6.21
N ARG A 97 4.81 10.35 -7.32
CA ARG A 97 5.34 9.89 -8.60
C ARG A 97 6.85 10.11 -8.63
N VAL A 98 7.61 9.02 -8.56
CA VAL A 98 9.06 9.02 -8.73
C VAL A 98 9.38 8.82 -10.20
N ARG A 99 10.11 9.76 -10.80
CA ARG A 99 10.47 9.75 -12.23
C ARG A 99 11.98 9.89 -12.38
N GLY A 100 12.57 9.13 -13.29
CA GLY A 100 13.98 9.26 -13.65
C GLY A 100 14.41 8.22 -14.67
N VAL A 101 15.66 8.32 -15.08
CA VAL A 101 16.26 7.44 -16.10
C VAL A 101 16.82 6.19 -15.42
N VAL A 102 16.48 5.02 -15.97
CA VAL A 102 16.97 3.73 -15.50
C VAL A 102 17.62 2.97 -16.65
N THR A 103 18.80 2.39 -16.40
CA THR A 103 19.53 1.63 -17.42
C THR A 103 18.78 0.34 -17.79
N ALA A 104 18.94 -0.11 -19.04
CA ALA A 104 18.36 -1.39 -19.48
C ALA A 104 18.88 -2.58 -18.65
N LYS A 105 20.14 -2.51 -18.18
CA LYS A 105 20.74 -3.53 -17.31
C LYS A 105 20.04 -3.60 -15.96
N ALA A 106 19.79 -2.46 -15.31
CA ALA A 106 19.07 -2.43 -14.04
C ALA A 106 17.63 -2.95 -14.18
N ILE A 107 16.92 -2.56 -15.24
CA ILE A 107 15.55 -3.05 -15.53
C ILE A 107 15.53 -4.57 -15.66
N LYS A 108 16.38 -5.12 -16.53
CA LYS A 108 16.49 -6.58 -16.73
C LYS A 108 16.81 -7.28 -15.42
N ARG A 109 17.70 -6.70 -14.61
CA ARG A 109 18.10 -7.30 -13.35
C ARG A 109 16.96 -7.32 -12.32
N ILE A 110 16.15 -6.28 -12.24
CA ILE A 110 14.95 -6.25 -11.38
C ILE A 110 13.97 -7.36 -11.77
N GLU A 111 13.74 -7.57 -13.07
CA GLU A 111 12.87 -8.64 -13.59
C GLU A 111 13.44 -10.03 -13.23
N GLU A 112 14.74 -10.24 -13.37
CA GLU A 112 15.40 -11.48 -12.96
C GLU A 112 15.28 -11.74 -11.45
N ILE A 113 15.48 -10.72 -10.61
CA ILE A 113 15.37 -10.84 -9.16
C ILE A 113 13.94 -11.22 -8.77
N THR A 114 12.94 -10.49 -9.28
CA THR A 114 11.53 -10.76 -8.95
C THR A 114 11.07 -12.14 -9.45
N SER A 115 11.50 -12.54 -10.66
CA SER A 115 11.23 -13.88 -11.19
C SER A 115 11.84 -14.99 -10.33
N LYS A 116 13.12 -14.85 -9.93
CA LYS A 116 13.82 -15.85 -9.09
C LYS A 116 13.27 -15.94 -7.66
N ILE A 117 12.86 -14.82 -7.06
CA ILE A 117 12.15 -14.85 -5.77
C ILE A 117 10.80 -15.57 -5.97
N GLY A 118 10.11 -15.32 -7.08
CA GLY A 118 8.85 -15.96 -7.42
C GLY A 118 8.95 -17.48 -7.55
N SER A 119 10.04 -17.99 -8.11
CA SER A 119 10.31 -19.45 -8.21
C SER A 119 10.94 -20.06 -6.96
N GLY A 120 11.25 -19.26 -5.93
CA GLY A 120 11.89 -19.73 -4.69
C GLY A 120 13.39 -19.98 -4.80
N GLY A 121 14.03 -19.55 -5.89
CA GLY A 121 15.44 -19.83 -6.20
C GLY A 121 16.45 -18.80 -5.69
N MET A 122 16.02 -17.69 -5.07
CA MET A 122 16.90 -16.60 -4.66
C MET A 122 17.14 -16.59 -3.14
N LYS A 123 18.41 -16.56 -2.71
CA LYS A 123 18.84 -16.53 -1.29
C LYS A 123 19.70 -15.30 -0.97
N SER A 124 19.23 -14.11 -1.33
CA SER A 124 19.89 -12.84 -0.97
C SER A 124 18.94 -11.94 -0.21
N LYS A 125 19.49 -11.00 0.56
CA LYS A 125 18.69 -10.03 1.32
C LYS A 125 18.40 -8.81 0.46
N TYR A 126 17.32 -8.11 0.80
CA TYR A 126 16.92 -6.91 0.07
C TYR A 126 18.04 -5.85 -0.07
N PRO A 127 18.85 -5.53 0.97
CA PRO A 127 19.96 -4.59 0.82
C PRO A 127 20.98 -4.99 -0.25
N ASP A 128 21.28 -6.29 -0.37
CA ASP A 128 22.22 -6.80 -1.38
C ASP A 128 21.70 -6.51 -2.80
N PHE A 129 20.38 -6.66 -3.02
CA PHE A 129 19.75 -6.29 -4.28
C PHE A 129 19.79 -4.79 -4.53
N VAL A 130 19.62 -3.97 -3.49
CA VAL A 130 19.69 -2.50 -3.64
C VAL A 130 21.08 -2.10 -4.10
N GLU A 131 22.14 -2.56 -3.45
CA GLU A 131 23.52 -2.24 -3.84
C GLU A 131 23.81 -2.64 -5.30
N GLU A 132 23.41 -3.86 -5.69
CA GLU A 132 23.56 -4.34 -7.07
C GLU A 132 22.82 -3.43 -8.08
N ILE A 133 21.57 -3.08 -7.79
CA ILE A 133 20.75 -2.22 -8.67
C ILE A 133 21.31 -0.80 -8.75
N ILE A 134 21.83 -0.25 -7.66
CA ILE A 134 22.47 1.07 -7.65
C ILE A 134 23.68 1.08 -8.59
N GLU A 135 24.57 0.09 -8.50
CA GLU A 135 25.74 0.01 -9.37
C GLU A 135 25.37 -0.14 -10.86
N LEU A 136 24.39 -0.99 -11.16
CA LEU A 136 23.89 -1.17 -12.53
C LEU A 136 23.21 0.08 -13.09
N SER A 137 22.74 1.00 -12.23
CA SER A 137 22.04 2.22 -12.63
C SER A 137 22.96 3.41 -12.92
N LYS A 138 24.22 3.41 -12.44
CA LYS A 138 25.15 4.54 -12.58
C LYS A 138 25.67 4.79 -14.00
N ASN A 139 25.85 3.72 -14.79
CA ASN A 139 26.61 3.78 -16.04
C ASN A 139 25.84 3.18 -17.22
N GLY A 140 25.57 4.01 -18.23
CA GLY A 140 24.97 3.61 -19.51
C GLY A 140 23.79 4.46 -19.92
N SER A 141 23.37 4.31 -21.18
CA SER A 141 22.09 4.87 -21.63
C SER A 141 20.93 4.17 -20.93
N GLY A 142 19.90 4.93 -20.61
CA GLY A 142 18.71 4.43 -19.95
C GLY A 142 17.45 4.96 -20.60
N ILE A 143 16.31 4.48 -20.09
CA ILE A 143 14.99 4.96 -20.48
C ILE A 143 14.30 5.59 -19.28
N GLU A 144 13.45 6.59 -19.54
CA GLU A 144 12.64 7.19 -18.50
C GLU A 144 11.66 6.15 -17.94
N ARG A 145 11.60 6.06 -16.62
CA ARG A 145 10.65 5.22 -15.89
C ARG A 145 9.95 6.07 -14.83
N VAL A 146 8.70 5.70 -14.57
CA VAL A 146 7.90 6.24 -13.49
C VAL A 146 7.48 5.10 -12.57
N SER A 147 7.64 5.30 -11.27
CA SER A 147 7.07 4.46 -10.22
C SER A 147 6.27 5.34 -9.27
N ILE A 148 5.30 4.76 -8.55
CA ILE A 148 4.47 5.50 -7.60
C ILE A 148 4.72 4.89 -6.22
N ALA A 149 5.17 5.70 -5.26
CA ALA A 149 5.22 5.28 -3.87
C ALA A 149 3.87 5.57 -3.20
N ASP A 150 3.37 4.64 -2.39
CA ASP A 150 2.14 4.85 -1.63
C ASP A 150 2.31 6.02 -0.65
N LEU A 151 3.50 6.15 -0.06
CA LEU A 151 3.90 7.26 0.78
C LEU A 151 5.35 7.69 0.48
N TYR A 152 5.56 8.99 0.32
CA TYR A 152 6.85 9.65 0.30
C TYR A 152 7.02 10.49 1.56
N ILE A 153 8.24 10.50 2.11
CA ILE A 153 8.64 11.33 3.24
C ILE A 153 9.97 12.00 2.91
N GLU A 154 10.04 13.32 3.05
CA GLU A 154 11.30 14.06 3.10
C GLU A 154 11.62 14.37 4.57
N THR A 155 12.74 13.87 5.08
CA THR A 155 13.14 14.11 6.47
C THR A 155 13.69 15.52 6.65
N LYS A 156 13.75 16.00 7.90
CA LYS A 156 14.37 17.30 8.22
C LYS A 156 15.87 17.33 7.90
N SER A 157 16.53 16.17 7.84
CA SER A 157 17.94 16.03 7.44
C SER A 157 18.13 15.89 5.92
N GLY A 158 17.05 15.94 5.13
CA GLY A 158 17.10 15.82 3.67
C GLY A 158 17.27 14.40 3.13
N GLU A 159 16.95 13.38 3.93
CA GLU A 159 16.75 12.02 3.41
C GLU A 159 15.37 11.89 2.77
N GLU A 160 15.26 11.01 1.79
CA GLU A 160 14.02 10.72 1.08
C GLU A 160 13.64 9.25 1.30
N TRP A 161 12.46 9.03 1.88
CA TRP A 161 11.95 7.70 2.16
C TRP A 161 10.69 7.44 1.34
N PHE A 162 10.71 6.36 0.58
CA PHE A 162 9.60 5.89 -0.25
C PHE A 162 9.05 4.61 0.35
N PHE A 163 7.74 4.50 0.48
CA PHE A 163 7.09 3.34 1.09
C PHE A 163 6.12 2.70 0.11
N GLU A 164 6.16 1.36 0.07
CA GLU A 164 5.08 0.54 -0.44
C GLU A 164 4.36 -0.07 0.78
N ILE A 165 3.08 0.28 0.95
CA ILE A 165 2.26 -0.11 2.11
C ILE A 165 1.33 -1.24 1.68
N LYS A 166 1.45 -2.39 2.33
CA LYS A 166 0.56 -3.54 2.11
C LYS A 166 -0.24 -3.90 3.36
N SER A 167 -1.21 -4.78 3.15
CA SER A 167 -1.97 -5.38 4.24
C SER A 167 -1.04 -6.18 5.18
N PRO A 168 -1.44 -6.42 6.43
CA PRO A 168 -0.63 -7.12 7.44
C PRO A 168 -0.21 -8.54 7.07
N LYS A 169 -1.00 -9.21 6.21
CA LYS A 169 -0.78 -10.58 5.74
C LYS A 169 -0.81 -10.56 4.21
N PRO A 170 0.23 -10.01 3.57
CA PRO A 170 0.30 -9.96 2.12
C PRO A 170 0.44 -11.38 1.56
N ASN A 171 -0.17 -11.63 0.39
CA ASN A 171 0.08 -12.88 -0.33
C ASN A 171 1.42 -12.79 -1.09
N LYS A 172 1.90 -13.94 -1.59
CA LYS A 172 3.19 -14.04 -2.31
C LYS A 172 3.29 -13.06 -3.49
N GLY A 173 2.22 -12.92 -4.29
CA GLY A 173 2.20 -12.01 -5.43
C GLY A 173 2.38 -10.56 -5.02
N GLN A 174 1.71 -10.12 -3.96
CA GLN A 174 1.84 -8.77 -3.41
C GLN A 174 3.25 -8.47 -2.90
N CYS A 175 3.93 -9.46 -2.30
CA CYS A 175 5.32 -9.31 -1.88
C CYS A 175 6.28 -9.16 -3.06
N LEU A 176 6.07 -9.92 -4.14
CA LEU A 176 6.88 -9.84 -5.37
C LEU A 176 6.69 -8.50 -6.07
N GLU A 177 5.44 -8.07 -6.24
CA GLU A 177 5.10 -6.77 -6.83
C GLU A 177 5.76 -5.63 -6.05
N ALA A 178 5.58 -5.62 -4.73
CA ALA A 178 6.19 -4.62 -3.86
C ALA A 178 7.72 -4.61 -3.98
N THR A 179 8.36 -5.79 -3.98
CA THR A 179 9.82 -5.89 -4.14
C THR A 179 10.29 -5.26 -5.45
N GLY A 180 9.60 -5.55 -6.56
CA GLY A 180 9.91 -4.96 -7.86
C GLY A 180 9.78 -3.43 -7.87
N ARG A 181 8.68 -2.91 -7.31
CA ARG A 181 8.45 -1.45 -7.20
C ARG A 181 9.52 -0.76 -6.36
N LEU A 182 9.89 -1.35 -5.23
CA LEU A 182 10.91 -0.80 -4.34
C LEU A 182 12.30 -0.77 -5.01
N LEU A 183 12.70 -1.84 -5.70
CA LEU A 183 13.95 -1.86 -6.47
C LEU A 183 13.93 -0.88 -7.63
N GLN A 184 12.78 -0.72 -8.31
CA GLN A 184 12.61 0.27 -9.37
C GLN A 184 12.76 1.70 -8.85
N ILE A 185 12.19 2.01 -7.68
CA ILE A 185 12.38 3.32 -7.03
C ILE A 185 13.86 3.56 -6.74
N GLN A 186 14.55 2.57 -6.15
CA GLN A 186 15.99 2.68 -5.88
C GLN A 186 16.82 2.90 -7.15
N ALA A 187 16.47 2.23 -8.25
CA ALA A 187 17.12 2.44 -9.55
C ALA A 187 16.87 3.87 -10.09
N ILE A 188 15.64 4.37 -9.98
CA ILE A 188 15.28 5.73 -10.38
C ILE A 188 16.05 6.76 -9.55
N THR A 189 16.20 6.54 -8.24
CA THR A 189 16.83 7.48 -7.31
C THR A 189 18.30 7.17 -7.03
N HIS A 190 18.97 6.42 -7.90
CA HIS A 190 20.31 5.90 -7.64
C HIS A 190 21.36 6.99 -7.36
N ASN A 191 21.23 8.13 -8.03
CA ASN A 191 22.11 9.30 -7.86
C ASN A 191 22.01 9.96 -6.48
N LYS A 192 20.95 9.64 -5.71
CA LYS A 192 20.74 10.11 -4.34
C LYS A 192 21.10 9.06 -3.31
N PHE A 193 21.58 7.88 -3.69
CA PHE A 193 22.01 6.86 -2.74
C PHE A 193 23.21 7.35 -1.90
N PRO A 194 23.23 7.14 -0.57
CA PRO A 194 22.27 6.39 0.26
C PRO A 194 21.16 7.25 0.90
N LYS A 195 20.96 8.51 0.49
CA LYS A 195 19.95 9.42 1.07
C LYS A 195 18.51 9.10 0.63
N ALA A 196 18.33 8.52 -0.56
CA ALA A 196 17.04 7.99 -1.02
C ALA A 196 16.93 6.51 -0.66
N LYS A 197 15.83 6.11 0.00
CA LYS A 197 15.59 4.74 0.47
C LYS A 197 14.15 4.32 0.20
N ALA A 198 13.98 3.11 -0.31
CA ALA A 198 12.67 2.49 -0.49
C ALA A 198 12.42 1.40 0.57
N PHE A 199 11.24 1.40 1.17
CA PHE A 199 10.87 0.52 2.27
C PHE A 199 9.55 -0.21 2.01
N TYR A 200 9.53 -1.48 2.40
CA TYR A 200 8.29 -2.21 2.56
C TYR A 200 7.68 -1.88 3.92
N ALA A 201 6.39 -1.54 3.94
CA ALA A 201 5.64 -1.29 5.16
C ALA A 201 4.34 -2.09 5.17
N THR A 202 3.87 -2.40 6.37
CA THR A 202 2.52 -2.93 6.58
C THR A 202 1.72 -1.98 7.47
N ALA A 203 0.42 -1.92 7.23
CA ALA A 203 -0.48 -1.03 7.98
C ALA A 203 -0.41 -1.24 9.50
N TYR A 204 -0.26 -2.50 9.94
CA TYR A 204 -0.11 -2.86 11.33
C TYR A 204 0.49 -4.26 11.50
N ASN A 205 0.97 -4.57 12.70
CA ASN A 205 1.45 -5.91 13.04
C ASN A 205 0.30 -6.81 13.50
N PRO A 206 -0.07 -7.85 12.74
CA PRO A 206 -1.18 -8.72 13.14
C PRO A 206 -0.80 -9.68 14.28
N TYR A 207 0.49 -9.78 14.63
CA TYR A 207 1.01 -10.65 15.69
C TYR A 207 1.24 -9.91 17.03
N GLY A 208 0.88 -8.62 17.09
CA GLY A 208 0.79 -7.87 18.32
C GLY A 208 1.58 -6.56 18.34
N VAL A 209 1.33 -5.77 19.38
CA VAL A 209 1.81 -4.38 19.51
C VAL A 209 3.28 -4.25 19.95
N LYS A 210 3.91 -5.35 20.39
CA LYS A 210 5.29 -5.36 20.89
C LYS A 210 6.27 -5.59 19.75
N LYS A 211 7.39 -4.85 19.77
CA LYS A 211 8.47 -4.96 18.77
C LYS A 211 9.09 -6.36 18.65
N ARG A 212 8.97 -7.21 19.69
CA ARG A 212 9.44 -8.60 19.64
C ARG A 212 8.55 -9.54 18.80
N ASN A 213 7.32 -9.11 18.50
CA ASN A 213 6.37 -9.89 17.71
C ASN A 213 6.36 -9.43 16.23
N ILE A 214 7.28 -8.54 15.87
CA ILE A 214 7.40 -7.94 14.53
C ILE A 214 8.33 -8.84 13.72
N GLN A 215 7.81 -9.39 12.61
CA GLN A 215 8.60 -10.23 11.69
C GLN A 215 9.25 -9.42 10.54
N THR A 216 8.82 -8.17 10.31
CA THR A 216 9.29 -7.31 9.19
C THR A 216 9.71 -5.90 9.65
N GLN A 217 10.59 -5.25 8.89
CA GLN A 217 11.50 -4.23 9.42
C GLN A 217 10.89 -2.82 9.64
N PHE A 218 9.70 -2.50 9.13
CA PHE A 218 9.05 -1.20 9.32
C PHE A 218 7.53 -1.28 9.52
N TYR A 219 7.05 -0.66 10.60
CA TYR A 219 5.62 -0.49 10.91
C TYR A 219 5.34 0.98 11.21
N PHE A 220 4.27 1.53 10.65
CA PHE A 220 3.60 2.68 11.25
C PHE A 220 2.80 2.17 12.44
N LYS A 221 3.15 2.63 13.65
CA LYS A 221 2.41 2.26 14.86
C LYS A 221 1.10 3.05 14.90
N LEU A 222 0.06 2.55 14.23
CA LEU A 222 -1.28 3.15 14.18
C LEU A 222 -2.17 2.85 15.41
N TYR A 223 -1.64 2.21 16.46
CA TYR A 223 -2.41 1.89 17.67
C TYR A 223 -2.29 2.98 18.73
N GLY A 224 -3.44 3.58 19.08
CA GLY A 224 -3.59 4.52 20.20
C GLY A 224 -4.82 5.45 20.10
N PHE A 225 -5.93 4.98 19.53
CA PHE A 225 -7.20 5.73 19.44
C PHE A 225 -8.16 5.44 20.62
N GLY A 226 -7.70 4.70 21.64
CA GLY A 226 -8.36 4.56 22.93
C GLY A 226 -7.69 5.44 23.98
#